data_AF-A7KHB9-F1
#
_entry.id   AF-A7KHB9-F1
#
_cell.length_a   1.000
_cell.length_b   1.000
_cell.length_c   1.000
_cell.angle_alpha   90.00
_cell.angle_beta   90.00
_cell.angle_gamma   90.00
#
_symmetry.space_group_name_H-M   'P 1'
#
loop_
_entity.id
_entity.type
_entity.pdbx_description
1 polymer ?
#
loop_
_entity_poly.entity_id
_entity_poly.type
_entity_poly.pdbx_seq_one_letter_code
_entity_poly.pdbx_strand_id
1 'polypeptide(L)' 'MAEIIKFVYIMILCVSLLLIAEASGKECVTDADCENLYPGNKKPMFCNNTGYCMSLYKEPSRYM' A
#
# COMPACT_ATOMS: atom_id res chain seq x y z
N MET A 1 19.60 -26.53 18.47
CA MET A 1 18.13 -26.27 18.47
C MET A 1 17.79 -24.79 18.64
N ALA A 2 18.48 -24.03 19.50
CA ALA A 2 18.27 -22.58 19.66
C ALA A 2 18.66 -21.73 18.43
N GLU A 3 19.65 -22.16 17.63
CA GLU A 3 20.10 -21.42 16.45
C GLU A 3 19.07 -21.41 15.32
N ILE A 4 18.36 -22.53 15.10
CA ILE A 4 17.29 -22.62 14.10
C ILE A 4 16.12 -21.72 14.50
N ILE A 5 15.76 -21.70 15.79
CA ILE A 5 14.71 -20.82 16.32
C ILE A 5 15.09 -19.35 16.12
N LYS A 6 16.36 -19.00 16.36
CA LYS A 6 16.88 -17.64 16.13
C LYS A 6 16.80 -17.24 14.65
N PHE A 7 17.15 -18.15 13.74
CA PHE A 7 17.07 -17.91 12.30
C PHE A 7 15.62 -17.67 11.86
N VAL A 8 14.69 -18.54 12.28
CA VAL A 8 13.26 -18.42 11.96
C VAL A 8 12.68 -17.11 12.51
N TYR A 9 13.07 -16.72 13.73
CA TYR A 9 12.61 -15.45 14.33
C TYR A 9 13.06 -14.22 13.53
N ILE A 10 14.32 -14.18 13.10
CA ILE A 10 14.84 -13.09 12.25
C ILE A 10 14.10 -13.04 10.91
N MET A 11 13.87 -14.20 10.28
CA MET A 11 13.13 -14.28 9.02
C MET A 11 11.70 -13.76 9.16
N ILE A 12 11.00 -14.13 10.24
CA ILE A 12 9.65 -13.62 10.53
C ILE A 12 9.67 -12.10 10.69
N LEU A 13 10.61 -11.56 11.47
CA LEU A 13 10.74 -10.11 11.65
C LEU A 13 10.98 -9.39 10.32
N CYS A 14 11.87 -9.89 9.47
CA CYS A 14 12.12 -9.30 8.16
C CYS A 14 10.87 -9.31 7.28
N VAL A 15 10.14 -10.42 7.24
CA VAL A 15 8.89 -10.53 6.47
C VAL A 15 7.82 -9.59 7.02
N SER A 16 7.66 -9.50 8.35
CA SER A 16 6.73 -8.57 8.98
C SER A 16 7.06 -7.11 8.64
N LEU A 17 8.33 -6.72 8.70
CA LEU A 17 8.77 -5.37 8.34
C LEU A 17 8.53 -5.04 6.86
N LEU A 18 8.78 -6.00 5.96
CA LEU A 18 8.49 -5.84 4.53
C LEU A 18 6.99 -5.65 4.28
N LEU A 19 6.13 -6.45 4.93
CA LEU A 19 4.68 -6.32 4.81
C LEU A 19 4.17 -4.95 5.30
N ILE A 20 4.73 -4.45 6.40
CA ILE A 20 4.41 -3.10 6.91
C ILE A 20 4.85 -2.03 5.90
N ALA A 21 6.07 -2.13 5.37
CA ALA A 21 6.59 -1.17 4.40
C ALA A 21 5.75 -1.15 3.10
N GLU A 22 5.34 -2.32 2.60
CA GLU A 22 4.48 -2.41 1.41
C GLU A 22 3.05 -1.90 1.66
N ALA A 23 2.51 -2.11 2.85
CA ALA A 23 1.21 -1.58 3.24
C ALA A 23 1.24 -0.04 3.35
N SER A 24 2.22 0.50 4.07
CA SER A 24 2.37 1.95 4.27
C SER A 24 2.67 2.71 2.97
N GLY A 25 3.30 2.07 1.98
CA GLY A 25 3.61 2.70 0.69
C GLY A 25 2.39 2.92 -0.23
N LYS A 26 1.19 2.48 0.16
CA LYS A 26 -0.05 2.67 -0.60
C LYS A 26 -1.13 3.39 0.20
N GLU A 27 -0.82 3.77 1.43
CA GLU A 27 -1.73 4.49 2.30
C GLU A 27 -1.66 5.99 2.03
N CYS A 28 -2.81 6.65 2.09
CA CYS A 28 -2.94 8.10 2.00
C CYS A 28 -3.51 8.64 3.32
N VAL A 29 -3.09 9.86 3.69
CA VAL A 29 -3.67 10.62 4.80
C VAL A 29 -4.48 11.81 4.25
N THR A 30 -4.03 12.35 3.12
CA THR A 30 -4.59 13.50 2.44
C THR A 30 -4.74 13.23 0.94
N ASP A 31 -5.60 14.00 0.26
CA ASP A 31 -5.76 13.89 -1.20
C ASP A 31 -4.46 14.18 -1.95
N ALA A 32 -3.58 15.01 -1.39
CA ALA A 32 -2.26 15.32 -1.94
C ALA A 32 -1.32 14.09 -1.95
N ASP A 33 -1.48 13.15 -1.01
CA ASP A 33 -0.70 11.91 -1.00
C ASP A 33 -1.02 11.07 -2.24
N CYS A 34 -2.25 11.13 -2.76
CA CYS A 34 -2.65 10.40 -3.95
C CYS A 34 -1.98 10.94 -5.23
N GLU A 35 -1.72 12.24 -5.30
CA GLU A 35 -0.96 12.82 -6.42
C GLU A 35 0.52 12.37 -6.39
N ASN A 36 1.09 12.24 -5.19
CA ASN A 36 2.46 11.76 -5.00
C ASN A 36 2.60 10.25 -5.24
N LEU A 37 1.60 9.46 -4.85
CA LEU A 37 1.55 8.01 -5.04
C LEU A 37 1.31 7.62 -6.51
N TYR A 38 0.51 8.42 -7.23
CA TYR A 38 0.16 8.18 -8.62
C TYR A 38 0.50 9.38 -9.52
N PRO A 39 1.79 9.74 -9.65
CA PRO A 39 2.21 10.89 -10.42
C PRO A 39 1.83 10.71 -11.89
N GLY A 40 1.15 11.71 -12.45
CA GLY A 40 0.71 11.70 -13.85
C GLY A 40 -0.62 10.99 -14.11
N ASN A 41 -1.32 10.49 -13.08
CA ASN A 41 -2.68 10.04 -13.26
C ASN A 41 -3.59 11.23 -13.60
N LYS A 42 -4.27 11.16 -14.75
CA LYS A 42 -5.12 12.25 -15.25
C LYS A 42 -6.50 12.31 -14.58
N LYS A 43 -6.80 11.33 -13.73
CA LYS A 43 -8.10 11.24 -13.04
C LYS A 43 -7.96 11.81 -11.64
N PRO A 44 -8.90 12.66 -11.21
CA PRO A 44 -8.95 13.10 -9.83
C PRO A 44 -9.10 11.88 -8.91
N MET A 45 -8.11 11.75 -8.02
CA MET A 45 -8.09 10.78 -6.95
C MET A 45 -8.30 11.52 -5.63
N PHE A 46 -8.90 10.85 -4.67
CA PHE A 46 -9.06 11.35 -3.31
C PHE A 46 -8.68 10.24 -2.33
N CYS A 47 -8.27 10.63 -1.14
CA CYS A 47 -8.01 9.71 -0.07
C CYS A 47 -9.32 9.29 0.60
N ASN A 48 -9.68 8.02 0.51
CA ASN A 48 -10.86 7.49 1.19
C ASN A 48 -10.59 7.33 2.70
N ASN A 49 -11.65 7.27 3.52
CA ASN A 49 -11.60 7.08 4.98
C ASN A 49 -10.91 5.77 5.43
N THR A 50 -10.66 4.84 4.50
CA THR A 50 -9.88 3.63 4.72
C THR A 50 -8.37 3.84 4.56
N GLY A 51 -7.93 5.06 4.26
CA GLY A 51 -6.53 5.40 4.00
C GLY A 51 -6.05 4.95 2.62
N TYR A 52 -6.92 4.80 1.62
CA TYR A 52 -6.53 4.39 0.25
C TYR A 52 -7.01 5.38 -0.79
N CYS A 53 -6.18 5.60 -1.82
CA CYS A 53 -6.53 6.46 -2.94
C CYS A 53 -7.60 5.82 -3.84
N MET A 54 -8.71 6.52 -4.03
CA MET A 54 -9.79 6.12 -4.93
C MET A 54 -10.00 7.17 -6.01
N SER A 55 -10.39 6.73 -7.21
CA SER A 55 -10.80 7.61 -8.31
C SER A 55 -12.29 7.90 -8.22
N LEU A 56 -12.70 9.16 -8.43
CA LEU A 56 -14.11 9.55 -8.52
C LEU A 56 -14.80 8.98 -9.76
N TYR A 57 -14.03 8.62 -10.78
CA TYR A 57 -14.55 7.98 -11.99
C TYR A 57 -14.52 6.47 -11.85
N LYS A 58 -15.71 5.86 -11.80
CA LYS A 58 -15.89 4.42 -11.99
C LYS A 58 -15.65 4.13 -13.47
N GLU A 59 -14.46 3.62 -13.83
CA GLU A 59 -14.32 3.02 -15.16
C GLU A 59 -15.26 1.81 -15.26
N PRO A 60 -15.92 1.59 -16.41
CA PRO A 60 -16.50 0.27 -16.67
C PRO A 60 -15.34 -0.74 -16.62
N SER A 61 -15.56 -1.85 -15.92
CA SER A 61 -14.58 -2.94 -15.78
C SER A 61 -13.93 -3.24 -17.13
N ARG A 62 -12.61 -3.07 -17.23
CA ARG A 62 -11.80 -3.48 -18.39
C ARG A 62 -11.47 -4.97 -18.39
N TYR A 63 -12.12 -5.74 -17.52
CA TYR A 63 -12.08 -7.20 -17.53
C TYR A 63 -13.43 -7.70 -18.04
N MET A 64 -13.50 -7.88 -19.36
CA MET A 64 -14.42 -8.76 -20.08
C MET A 64 -13.63 -9.40 -21.21
#